data_AF-A0A8J3ZV17-F1
#
_entry.id   AF-A0A8J3ZV17-F1
#
_cell.length_a   1.000
_cell.length_b   1.000
_cell.length_c   1.000
_cell.angle_alpha   90.00
_cell.angle_beta   90.00
_cell.angle_gamma   90.00
#
_symmetry.space_group_name_H-M   'P 1'
#
loop_
_entity.id
_entity.type
_entity.pdbx_description
1 polymer ?
#
loop_
_entity_poly.entity_id
_entity_poly.type
_entity_poly.pdbx_seq_one_letter_code
_entity_poly.pdbx_strand_id
1 'polypeptide(L)'
;MSIEVPAACTLPTAERPLRVAEFEDLFATAVREVEPVGAGHVRVRLAGPVGLEERVRDLTARETRCCSFFTFTVSAQPTADGESVTVDVRVPAPYAGVLASLAERARTVSAGGAP
;
A
#
# COMPACT_ATOMS: atom_id res chain seq x y z
N MET A 1 25.06 -8.78 -19.15
CA MET A 1 24.77 -7.50 -18.48
C MET A 1 23.73 -7.80 -17.43
N SER A 2 24.16 -7.91 -16.17
CA SER A 2 23.35 -8.39 -15.07
C SER A 2 22.52 -7.24 -14.50
N ILE A 3 21.22 -7.47 -14.35
CA ILE A 3 20.32 -6.57 -13.62
C ILE A 3 20.49 -6.93 -12.15
N GLU A 4 21.24 -6.10 -11.40
CA GLU A 4 21.30 -6.20 -9.93
C GLU A 4 19.97 -5.69 -9.35
N VAL A 5 19.15 -6.63 -8.88
CA VAL A 5 18.02 -6.33 -8.01
C VAL A 5 18.58 -6.20 -6.59
N PRO A 6 18.41 -5.06 -5.90
CA PRO A 6 18.88 -4.93 -4.51
C PRO A 6 18.29 -6.04 -3.65
N ALA A 7 19.14 -6.72 -2.86
CA ALA A 7 18.76 -7.83 -1.97
C ALA A 7 17.68 -7.46 -0.91
N ALA A 8 17.33 -6.18 -0.81
CA ALA A 8 16.17 -5.70 -0.04
C ALA A 8 14.82 -6.12 -0.64
N CYS A 9 14.78 -6.57 -1.90
CA CYS A 9 13.57 -7.08 -2.57
C CYS A 9 13.50 -8.62 -2.62
N THR A 10 14.37 -9.33 -1.88
CA THR A 10 14.48 -10.81 -1.91
C THR A 10 14.30 -11.50 -0.54
N LEU A 11 13.57 -10.90 0.41
CA LEU A 11 13.16 -11.57 1.67
C LEU A 11 11.88 -12.42 1.47
N PRO A 12 11.66 -13.47 2.29
CA PRO A 12 11.31 -14.80 1.80
C PRO A 12 9.80 -14.98 1.64
N THR A 13 9.48 -15.73 0.59
CA THR A 13 8.16 -16.11 0.12
C THR A 13 7.42 -17.12 1.02
N ALA A 14 7.95 -17.41 2.22
CA ALA A 14 7.49 -18.52 3.06
C ALA A 14 6.32 -18.16 4.00
N GLU A 15 6.09 -16.88 4.30
CA GLU A 15 4.94 -16.38 5.09
C GLU A 15 3.83 -15.74 4.22
N ARG A 16 3.94 -15.84 2.89
CA ARG A 16 3.14 -15.09 1.91
C ARG A 16 1.62 -15.36 1.85
N PRO A 17 1.08 -16.57 2.10
CA PRO A 17 -0.34 -16.79 1.83
C PRO A 17 -1.27 -16.04 2.79
N LEU A 18 -0.85 -15.79 4.04
CA LEU A 18 -1.69 -15.03 4.99
C LEU A 18 -1.56 -13.51 4.83
N ARG A 19 -0.36 -13.00 4.52
CA ARG A 19 -0.10 -11.54 4.46
C ARG A 19 -0.56 -10.88 3.18
N VAL A 20 -0.46 -11.58 2.04
CA VAL A 20 -1.01 -11.08 0.77
C VAL A 20 -2.53 -11.07 0.84
N ALA A 21 -3.16 -12.07 1.46
CA ALA A 21 -4.61 -12.13 1.59
C ALA A 21 -5.18 -11.02 2.49
N GLU A 22 -4.55 -10.71 3.63
CA GLU A 22 -4.99 -9.57 4.46
C GLU A 22 -4.78 -8.23 3.78
N PHE A 23 -3.68 -8.07 3.04
CA PHE A 23 -3.47 -6.87 2.25
C PHE A 23 -4.45 -6.80 1.09
N GLU A 24 -4.68 -7.88 0.34
CA GLU A 24 -5.65 -7.92 -0.76
C GLU A 24 -7.07 -7.74 -0.27
N ASP A 25 -7.45 -8.31 0.87
CA ASP A 25 -8.74 -8.06 1.50
C ASP A 25 -8.89 -6.58 1.85
N LEU A 26 -7.86 -5.95 2.44
CA LEU A 26 -7.91 -4.52 2.78
C LEU A 26 -7.86 -3.62 1.52
N PHE A 27 -7.09 -4.00 0.50
CA PHE A 27 -7.03 -3.36 -0.81
C PHE A 27 -8.35 -3.53 -1.60
N ALA A 28 -9.06 -4.64 -1.42
CA ALA A 28 -10.33 -4.90 -2.08
C ALA A 28 -11.50 -4.24 -1.36
N THR A 29 -11.50 -4.24 -0.02
CA THR A 29 -12.64 -3.79 0.79
C THR A 29 -12.57 -2.31 1.15
N ALA A 30 -11.39 -1.80 1.51
CA ALA A 30 -11.22 -0.48 2.09
C ALA A 30 -10.66 0.55 1.09
N VAL A 31 -9.86 0.14 0.09
CA VAL A 31 -9.33 1.10 -0.90
C VAL A 31 -10.43 1.56 -1.84
N ARG A 32 -10.57 2.88 -1.92
CA ARG A 32 -11.52 3.56 -2.81
C ARG A 32 -10.82 4.15 -4.03
N GLU A 33 -9.61 4.65 -3.84
CA GLU A 33 -8.89 5.35 -4.89
C GLU A 33 -7.38 5.17 -4.75
N VAL A 34 -6.69 5.01 -5.89
CA VAL A 34 -5.22 4.94 -5.96
C VAL A 34 -4.75 5.93 -7.01
N GLU A 35 -4.26 7.08 -6.55
CA GLU A 35 -3.82 8.19 -7.39
C GLU A 35 -2.28 8.28 -7.42
N PRO A 36 -1.62 8.23 -8.59
CA PRO A 36 -0.19 8.43 -8.68
C PRO A 36 0.07 9.94 -8.73
N VAL A 37 0.57 10.53 -7.65
CA VAL A 37 0.77 11.99 -7.54
C VAL A 37 2.05 12.43 -8.27
N GLY A 38 3.02 11.53 -8.44
CA GLY A 38 4.24 11.81 -9.19
C GLY A 38 5.26 10.66 -9.20
N ALA A 39 6.44 10.92 -9.74
CA ALA A 39 7.53 9.94 -9.76
C ALA A 39 7.96 9.58 -8.33
N GLY A 40 7.64 8.36 -7.89
CA GLY A 40 7.95 7.90 -6.53
C GLY A 40 6.98 8.39 -5.46
N HIS A 41 5.80 8.90 -5.83
CA HIS A 41 4.76 9.27 -4.86
C HIS A 41 3.38 8.78 -5.33
N VAL A 42 2.76 7.93 -4.51
CA VAL A 42 1.41 7.43 -4.72
C VAL A 42 0.57 7.75 -3.51
N ARG A 43 -0.67 8.16 -3.75
CA ARG A 43 -1.68 8.42 -2.74
C ARG A 43 -2.77 7.38 -2.85
N VAL A 44 -3.04 6.70 -1.75
CA VAL A 44 -4.12 5.73 -1.62
C VAL A 44 -5.16 6.31 -0.67
N ARG A 45 -6.42 6.34 -1.09
CA ARG A 45 -7.54 6.73 -0.23
C ARG A 45 -8.33 5.48 0.12
N LEU A 46 -8.54 5.30 1.42
CA LEU A 46 -9.32 4.23 2.00
C LEU A 46 -10.53 4.81 2.73
N ALA A 47 -11.63 4.10 2.74
CA ALA A 47 -12.81 4.45 3.54
C ALA A 47 -13.39 3.19 4.17
N GLY A 48 -13.65 3.25 5.47
CA GLY A 48 -14.12 2.10 6.23
C GLY A 48 -14.55 2.47 7.65
N PRO A 49 -14.83 1.46 8.49
CA PRO A 49 -15.29 1.69 9.86
C PRO A 49 -14.20 2.32 10.72
N VAL A 50 -14.61 2.84 11.88
CA VAL A 50 -13.71 3.39 12.89
C VAL A 50 -12.63 2.36 13.26
N GLY A 51 -11.37 2.79 13.31
CA GLY A 51 -10.21 1.92 13.56
C GLY A 51 -9.47 1.47 12.29
N LEU A 52 -9.92 1.90 11.11
CA LEU A 52 -9.21 1.67 9.85
C LEU A 52 -7.80 2.28 9.87
N GLU A 53 -7.64 3.45 10.50
CA GLU A 53 -6.33 4.13 10.59
C GLU A 53 -5.30 3.28 11.31
N GLU A 54 -5.66 2.71 12.46
CA GLU A 54 -4.77 1.87 13.26
C GLU A 54 -4.36 0.61 12.50
N ARG A 55 -5.32 -0.02 11.80
CA ARG A 55 -5.05 -1.19 10.96
C ARG A 55 -4.08 -0.85 9.83
N VAL A 56 -4.29 0.29 9.17
CA VAL A 56 -3.39 0.79 8.11
C VAL A 56 -2.00 1.15 8.66
N ARG A 57 -1.90 1.76 9.84
CA ARG A 57 -0.63 2.06 10.50
C ARG A 57 0.14 0.80 10.88
N ASP A 58 -0.51 -0.20 11.47
CA ASP A 58 0.15 -1.47 11.82
C ASP A 58 0.71 -2.17 10.57
N LEU A 59 -0.07 -2.22 9.49
CA LEU A 59 0.36 -2.81 8.23
C LEU A 59 1.53 -2.06 7.60
N THR A 60 1.45 -0.73 7.50
CA THR A 60 2.54 0.09 6.94
C THR A 60 3.81 0.04 7.80
N ALA A 61 3.68 -0.06 9.12
CA ALA A 61 4.82 -0.22 10.04
C ALA A 61 5.51 -1.58 9.84
N ARG A 62 4.76 -2.65 9.59
CA ARG A 62 5.31 -3.98 9.27
C ARG A 62 5.99 -3.99 7.91
N GLU A 63 5.39 -3.37 6.90
CA GLU A 63 6.00 -3.24 5.56
C GLU A 63 7.29 -2.43 5.58
N THR A 64 7.34 -1.35 6.37
CA THR A 64 8.58 -0.56 6.55
C THR A 64 9.72 -1.40 7.13
N ARG A 65 9.44 -2.46 7.89
CA ARG A 65 10.48 -3.39 8.39
C ARG A 65 11.02 -4.30 7.28
N CYS A 66 10.19 -4.67 6.31
CA CYS A 66 10.59 -5.51 5.18
C CYS A 66 11.20 -4.69 4.04
N CYS A 67 10.72 -3.47 3.82
CA CYS A 67 11.14 -2.56 2.76
C CYS A 67 11.34 -1.15 3.33
N SER A 68 12.47 -0.92 4.01
CA SER A 68 12.77 0.32 4.75
C SER A 68 12.94 1.58 3.89
N PHE A 69 12.90 1.44 2.57
CA PHE A 69 12.98 2.55 1.63
C PHE A 69 11.62 3.20 1.33
N PHE A 70 10.51 2.57 1.74
CA PHE A 70 9.20 3.20 1.68
C PHE A 70 9.01 4.14 2.86
N THR A 71 8.51 5.34 2.56
CA THR A 71 8.02 6.29 3.54
C THR A 71 6.50 6.33 3.44
N PHE A 72 5.82 5.91 4.51
CA PHE A 72 4.36 5.95 4.60
C PHE A 72 3.93 7.10 5.49
N THR A 73 3.01 7.93 4.99
CA THR A 73 2.33 8.97 5.77
C THR A 73 0.86 8.64 5.80
N VAL A 74 0.33 8.33 6.99
CA VAL A 74 -1.08 7.96 7.19
C VAL A 74 -1.80 9.11 7.88
N SER A 75 -2.91 9.55 7.29
CA SER A 75 -3.77 10.59 7.85
C SER A 75 -5.22 10.11 7.79
N ALA A 76 -5.88 10.04 8.94
CA ALA A 76 -7.31 9.76 9.01
C ALA A 76 -8.13 11.03 9.19
N GLN A 77 -9.36 10.97 8.68
CA GLN A 77 -10.37 11.99 8.84
C GLN A 77 -11.71 11.32 9.13
N PRO A 78 -12.41 11.72 10.20
CA PRO A 78 -13.73 11.19 10.50
C PRO A 78 -14.73 11.60 9.41
N THR A 79 -15.65 10.70 9.10
CA THR A 79 -16.72 10.87 8.11
C THR A 79 -18.07 10.51 8.73
N ALA A 80 -19.17 10.82 8.04
CA ALA A 80 -20.51 10.50 8.55
C ALA A 80 -20.75 8.99 8.74
N ASP A 81 -20.10 8.15 7.93
CA ASP A 81 -20.32 6.70 7.89
C ASP A 81 -19.13 5.88 8.44
N GLY A 82 -18.14 6.53 9.06
CA GLY A 82 -16.90 5.89 9.54
C GLY A 82 -15.70 6.81 9.45
N GLU A 83 -14.59 6.34 8.90
CA GLU A 83 -13.36 7.12 8.71
C GLU A 83 -12.83 7.00 7.28
N SER A 84 -12.28 8.10 6.79
CA SER A 84 -11.51 8.18 5.55
C SER A 84 -10.03 8.25 5.91
N VAL A 85 -9.24 7.34 5.37
CA VAL A 85 -7.80 7.25 5.62
C VAL A 85 -7.07 7.51 4.32
N THR A 86 -6.19 8.51 4.32
CA THR A 86 -5.27 8.78 3.22
C THR A 86 -3.90 8.25 3.58
N VAL A 87 -3.33 7.44 2.69
CA VAL A 87 -1.98 6.91 2.79
C VAL A 87 -1.14 7.47 1.65
N ASP A 88 -0.19 8.32 1.99
CA ASP A 88 0.81 8.82 1.07
C ASP A 88 2.05 7.94 1.17
N VAL A 89 2.37 7.26 0.06
CA VAL A 89 3.53 6.38 -0.08
C VAL A 89 4.57 7.07 -0.92
N ARG A 90 5.75 7.31 -0.35
CA ARG A 90 6.90 7.92 -1.04
C ARG A 90 8.08 6.97 -1.07
N VAL A 91 8.77 6.94 -2.21
CA VAL A 91 10.02 6.19 -2.39
C VAL A 91 11.09 7.06 -3.05
N PRO A 92 12.38 6.78 -2.81
CA PRO A 92 13.45 7.40 -3.59
C PRO A 92 13.30 7.10 -5.09
N ALA A 93 13.76 8.03 -5.94
CA ALA A 93 13.74 7.92 -7.40
C ALA A 93 14.14 6.53 -7.98
N PRO A 94 15.20 5.85 -7.52
CA PRO A 94 15.56 4.52 -8.05
C PRO A 94 14.48 3.44 -7.85
N TYR A 95 13.58 3.62 -6.89
CA TYR A 95 12.50 2.68 -6.57
C TYR A 95 11.14 3.13 -7.12
N ALA A 96 11.07 4.24 -7.84
CA ALA A 96 9.81 4.77 -8.40
C ALA A 96 9.10 3.76 -9.31
N GLY A 97 9.85 2.97 -10.08
CA GLY A 97 9.27 1.91 -10.94
C GLY A 97 8.64 0.76 -10.14
N VAL A 98 9.20 0.45 -8.96
CA VAL A 98 8.64 -0.56 -8.04
C VAL A 98 7.32 -0.05 -7.47
N LEU A 99 7.29 1.21 -7.00
CA LEU A 99 6.08 1.83 -6.48
C LEU A 99 4.99 1.94 -7.56
N ALA A 100 5.34 2.30 -8.79
CA ALA A 100 4.41 2.35 -9.90
C ALA A 100 3.77 0.98 -10.20
N SER A 101 4.57 -0.09 -10.19
CA SER A 101 4.09 -1.46 -10.40
C SER A 101 3.15 -1.92 -9.28
N LEU A 102 3.45 -1.54 -8.03
CA LEU A 102 2.59 -1.83 -6.88
C LEU A 102 1.25 -1.08 -6.97
N ALA A 103 1.29 0.21 -7.33
CA ALA A 103 0.10 1.03 -7.47
C ALA A 103 -0.84 0.50 -8.56
N GLU A 104 -0.30 0.02 -9.68
CA GLU A 104 -1.09 -0.56 -10.75
C GLU A 104 -1.77 -1.88 -10.34
N ARG A 105 -1.06 -2.73 -9.58
CA ARG A 105 -1.67 -3.93 -9.00
C ARG A 105 -2.77 -3.59 -8.02
N ALA A 106 -2.55 -2.61 -7.13
CA ALA A 106 -3.57 -2.16 -6.19
C ALA A 106 -4.83 -1.66 -6.92
N ARG A 107 -4.68 -0.87 -8.00
CA ARG A 107 -5.81 -0.46 -8.84
C ARG A 107 -6.56 -1.64 -9.44
N THR A 108 -5.83 -2.61 -9.97
CA THR A 108 -6.43 -3.79 -10.60
C THR A 108 -7.25 -4.59 -9.59
N VAL A 109 -6.74 -4.76 -8.37
CA VAL A 109 -7.44 -5.47 -7.28
C VAL A 109 -8.64 -4.68 -6.78
N SER A 110 -8.50 -3.36 -6.55
CA SER A 110 -9.61 -2.51 -6.11
C SER A 110 -10.70 -2.37 -7.17
N ALA A 111 -10.34 -2.39 -8.47
CA ALA A 111 -11.31 -2.40 -9.56
C ALA A 111 -11.98 -3.77 -9.75
N GLY A 112 -11.27 -4.87 -9.48
CA GLY A 112 -11.78 -6.24 -9.53
C GLY A 112 -12.58 -6.68 -8.30
N GLY A 113 -12.57 -5.87 -7.22
CA GLY A 113 -13.36 -6.09 -6.01
C GLY A 113 -14.77 -5.48 -6.04
N ALA A 114 -15.19 -4.88 -7.16
CA ALA A 114 -16.58 -4.49 -7.36
C ALA A 114 -17.43 -5.74 -7.67
N PRO A 115 -18.54 -5.99 -6.96
CA PRO A 115 -19.42 -7.13 -7.20
C PRO A 115 -20.11 -7.09 -8.58
#